data_AF-D5ENZ3-F1
#
_entry.id   AF-D5ENZ3-F1
#
_cell.length_a   1.000
_cell.length_b   1.000
_cell.length_c   1.000
_cell.angle_alpha   90.00
_cell.angle_beta   90.00
_cell.angle_gamma   90.00
#
_symmetry.space_group_name_H-M   'P 1'
#
loop_
_entity.id
_entity.type
_entity.pdbx_description
1 polymer ?
#
loop_
_entity_poly.entity_id
_entity_poly.type
_entity_poly.pdbx_seq_one_letter_code
_entity_poly.pdbx_strand_id
1 'polypeptide(L)'
;MKALSISFGVVLLLVLVAVLFKPEPIEPIDLQMHSPAEPSRKPELEQITPAVTTAPHAPSIEQTVAQQMEIILTDAHVASEQYLLLVKLLGSNENEVLAYLAQLRYPEELSVTSAEYEQVEMISRAMLEFYGSKPLGENLDKVEQLRETGPLFSNVVSDLFLCGADVESAGVAYDWVMQNPDHPASLRSGATIGTMLNDYTPEQAWTKAVDLPEGDIRARAFTAILTNSSGGDINTAIDLINSVDTTADLDGAISTVLSMGIDNGYEFAELVDLAAAPVDPVYRSSTLVMLFQNWAMQNPDSLQEWSTQEHAFPEAQQAEIDLVVKQTLQRLQVQY
;
A
#
# COMPACT_ATOMS: atom_id res chain seq x y z
N MET A 1 32.73 -29.04 -23.84
CA MET A 1 32.95 -29.14 -22.38
C MET A 1 33.41 -27.79 -21.85
N LYS A 2 32.46 -26.91 -21.51
CA LYS A 2 32.67 -25.71 -20.70
C LYS A 2 31.55 -25.69 -19.65
N ALA A 3 31.95 -25.38 -18.42
CA ALA A 3 31.31 -25.77 -17.18
C ALA A 3 30.06 -24.95 -16.82
N LEU A 4 29.08 -25.63 -16.22
CA LEU A 4 28.08 -25.08 -15.31
C LEU A 4 28.79 -24.59 -14.04
N SER A 5 28.61 -23.32 -13.68
CA SER A 5 29.00 -22.77 -12.37
C SER A 5 28.12 -21.59 -11.97
N ILE A 6 26.80 -21.80 -11.87
CA ILE A 6 25.86 -20.76 -11.39
C ILE A 6 24.99 -21.23 -10.21
N SER A 7 24.90 -22.53 -9.90
CA SER A 7 23.86 -23.04 -9.01
C SER A 7 24.10 -22.94 -7.49
N PHE A 8 25.22 -22.35 -7.02
CA PHE A 8 25.51 -22.28 -5.58
C PHE A 8 25.07 -20.97 -4.91
N GLY A 9 24.89 -19.88 -5.67
CA GLY A 9 24.52 -18.58 -5.11
C GLY A 9 23.06 -18.48 -4.65
N VAL A 10 22.13 -19.09 -5.38
CA VAL A 10 20.69 -19.01 -5.11
C VAL A 10 20.28 -19.81 -3.87
N VAL A 11 20.94 -20.94 -3.61
CA VAL A 11 20.68 -21.79 -2.43
C VAL A 11 21.11 -21.09 -1.14
N LEU A 12 22.18 -20.28 -1.19
CA LEU A 12 22.66 -19.56 0.00
C LEU A 12 21.73 -18.40 0.40
N LEU A 13 21.06 -17.76 -0.56
CA LEU A 13 20.13 -16.66 -0.31
C LEU A 13 18.85 -17.14 0.41
N LEU A 14 18.33 -18.30 0.03
CA LEU A 14 17.11 -18.88 0.62
C LEU A 14 17.32 -19.39 2.06
N VAL A 15 18.52 -19.86 2.41
CA VAL A 15 18.84 -20.27 3.79
C VAL A 15 18.97 -19.07 4.73
N LEU A 16 19.39 -17.90 4.22
CA LEU A 16 19.57 -16.70 5.04
C LEU A 16 18.23 -16.07 5.47
N VAL A 17 17.20 -16.14 4.60
CA VAL A 17 15.86 -15.62 4.91
C VAL A 17 15.16 -16.45 6.01
N ALA A 18 15.41 -17.76 6.06
CA ALA A 18 14.80 -18.64 7.07
C ALA A 18 15.42 -18.52 8.48
N VAL A 19 16.65 -18.00 8.62
CA VAL A 19 17.34 -17.89 9.92
C VAL A 19 17.06 -16.55 10.62
N LEU A 20 16.63 -15.51 9.90
CA LEU A 20 16.40 -14.17 10.45
C LEU A 20 15.02 -13.96 11.09
N PHE A 21 14.06 -14.88 10.92
CA PHE A 21 12.73 -14.81 11.54
C PHE A 21 12.54 -15.91 12.58
N LYS A 22 13.22 -15.80 13.72
CA LYS A 22 12.76 -16.47 14.95
C LYS A 22 11.71 -15.56 15.61
N PRO A 23 10.43 -15.95 15.71
CA PRO A 23 9.47 -15.18 16.48
C PRO A 23 9.89 -15.19 17.94
N GLU A 24 10.09 -14.00 18.52
CA GLU A 24 10.28 -13.88 19.97
C GLU A 24 8.99 -14.28 20.69
N PRO A 25 9.07 -15.01 21.82
CA PRO A 25 7.91 -15.36 22.60
C PRO A 25 7.28 -14.08 23.19
N ILE A 26 6.04 -13.81 22.81
CA ILE A 26 5.24 -12.71 23.36
C ILE A 26 4.94 -13.04 24.82
N GLU A 27 5.51 -12.27 25.75
CA GLU A 27 5.16 -12.38 27.17
C GLU A 27 3.69 -11.92 27.40
N PRO A 28 2.91 -12.64 28.21
CA PRO A 28 1.54 -12.27 28.50
C PRO A 28 1.48 -10.94 29.28
N ILE A 29 0.78 -9.95 28.71
CA ILE A 29 0.51 -8.68 29.36
C ILE A 29 -0.51 -8.91 30.48
N ASP A 30 -0.06 -8.75 31.72
CA ASP A 30 -0.89 -8.84 32.92
C ASP A 30 -1.67 -7.52 33.11
N LEU A 31 -2.89 -7.45 32.56
CA LEU A 31 -3.78 -6.30 32.68
C LEU A 31 -4.39 -6.23 34.08
N GLN A 32 -3.71 -5.57 35.01
CA GLN A 32 -4.29 -5.21 36.30
C GLN A 32 -5.32 -4.08 36.13
N MET A 33 -6.61 -4.45 36.20
CA MET A 33 -7.72 -3.51 36.29
C MET A 33 -7.71 -2.78 37.64
N HIS A 34 -7.24 -1.54 37.66
CA HIS A 34 -7.44 -0.65 38.80
C HIS A 34 -8.84 -0.03 38.75
N SER A 35 -9.62 -0.32 39.79
CA SER A 35 -10.94 0.25 40.06
C SER A 35 -10.83 1.74 40.40
N PRO A 36 -11.61 2.64 39.77
CA PRO A 36 -11.57 4.06 40.10
C PRO A 36 -12.32 4.34 41.40
N ALA A 37 -11.62 4.95 42.36
CA ALA A 37 -12.21 5.46 43.59
C ALA A 37 -12.96 6.78 43.31
N GLU A 38 -14.21 6.87 43.79
CA GLU A 38 -15.00 8.10 43.87
C GLU A 38 -14.38 9.09 44.86
N PRO A 39 -14.25 10.38 44.48
CA PRO A 39 -14.23 11.45 45.46
C PRO A 39 -15.30 12.49 45.11
N SER A 40 -16.38 12.45 45.90
CA SER A 40 -17.37 13.51 46.03
C SER A 40 -16.76 14.71 46.76
N ARG A 41 -16.74 15.90 46.14
CA ARG A 41 -16.65 17.20 46.84
C ARG A 41 -17.16 18.33 45.94
N LYS A 42 -18.29 18.93 46.32
CA LYS A 42 -18.79 20.21 45.79
C LYS A 42 -17.89 21.35 46.28
N PRO A 43 -17.46 22.28 45.42
CA PRO A 43 -17.00 23.59 45.85
C PRO A 43 -18.18 24.58 45.93
N GLU A 44 -18.12 25.39 46.97
CA GLU A 44 -18.98 26.53 47.28
C GLU A 44 -18.71 27.68 46.30
N LEU A 45 -19.76 28.25 45.72
CA LEU A 45 -19.70 29.38 44.79
C LEU A 45 -19.56 30.70 45.58
N GLU A 46 -18.35 31.25 45.67
CA GLU A 46 -18.15 32.66 46.00
C GLU A 46 -18.31 33.51 44.73
N GLN A 47 -19.36 34.32 44.70
CA GLN A 47 -19.59 35.34 43.68
C GLN A 47 -18.60 36.50 43.87
N ILE A 48 -17.52 36.49 43.10
CA ILE A 48 -16.64 37.64 42.92
C ILE A 48 -17.07 38.34 41.63
N THR A 49 -17.72 39.50 41.74
CA THR A 49 -17.93 40.43 40.62
C THR A 49 -16.58 41.02 40.18
N PRO A 50 -16.11 40.80 38.94
CA PRO A 50 -14.92 41.48 38.46
C PRO A 50 -15.26 42.91 38.03
N ALA A 51 -14.47 43.87 38.51
CA ALA A 51 -14.47 45.23 38.01
C ALA A 51 -14.01 45.21 36.53
N VAL A 52 -14.88 45.68 35.64
CA VAL A 52 -14.60 45.86 34.22
C VAL A 52 -13.63 47.03 34.07
N THR A 53 -12.33 46.72 34.08
CA THR A 53 -11.28 47.65 33.64
C THR A 53 -11.14 47.48 32.12
N THR A 54 -11.74 48.39 31.35
CA THR A 54 -11.48 48.53 29.92
C THR A 54 -10.06 49.06 29.72
N ALA A 55 -9.08 48.15 29.70
CA ALA A 55 -7.76 48.45 29.21
C ALA A 55 -7.85 48.71 27.69
N PRO A 56 -7.17 49.74 27.15
CA PRO A 56 -7.16 49.99 25.72
C PRO A 56 -6.55 48.77 25.02
N HIS A 57 -7.32 48.11 24.15
CA HIS A 57 -6.81 47.07 23.26
C HIS A 57 -5.70 47.70 22.40
N ALA A 58 -4.45 47.35 22.68
CA ALA A 58 -3.36 47.58 21.76
C ALA A 58 -3.74 46.92 20.41
N PRO A 59 -3.44 47.55 19.26
CA PRO A 59 -3.68 46.93 17.97
C PRO A 59 -2.93 45.60 17.94
N SER A 60 -3.68 44.50 17.84
CA SER A 60 -3.13 43.19 17.51
C SER A 60 -2.40 43.36 16.19
N ILE A 61 -1.08 43.18 16.19
CA ILE A 61 -0.31 43.11 14.95
C ILE A 61 -0.75 41.80 14.30
N GLU A 62 -1.62 41.88 13.29
CA GLU A 62 -2.04 40.72 12.51
C GLU A 62 -0.79 40.05 11.94
N GLN A 63 -0.57 38.79 12.31
CA GLN A 63 0.54 38.00 11.79
C GLN A 63 0.26 37.64 10.33
N THR A 64 1.26 37.80 9.47
CA THR A 64 1.17 37.36 8.07
C THR A 64 1.04 35.83 7.98
N VAL A 65 0.47 35.32 6.89
CA VAL A 65 0.35 33.86 6.64
C VAL A 65 1.71 33.17 6.72
N ALA A 66 2.75 33.76 6.14
CA ALA A 66 4.11 33.22 6.20
C ALA A 66 4.63 33.06 7.63
N GLN A 67 4.41 34.06 8.49
CA GLN A 67 4.79 33.99 9.92
C GLN A 67 3.99 32.91 10.66
N GLN A 68 2.71 32.75 10.35
CA GLN A 68 1.89 31.68 10.95
C GLN A 68 2.39 30.29 10.50
N MET A 69 2.74 30.13 9.22
CA MET A 69 3.32 28.90 8.69
C MET A 69 4.67 28.55 9.34
N GLU A 70 5.56 29.53 9.54
CA GLU A 70 6.83 29.32 10.26
C GLU A 70 6.60 28.79 11.68
N ILE A 71 5.63 29.35 12.40
CA ILE A 71 5.26 28.88 13.76
C ILE A 71 4.71 27.45 13.70
N ILE A 72 3.78 27.16 12.79
CA ILE A 72 3.17 25.84 12.62
C ILE A 72 4.22 24.77 12.33
N LEU A 73 5.18 25.07 11.44
CA LEU A 73 6.19 24.10 11.01
C LEU A 73 7.36 23.93 11.98
N THR A 74 7.49 24.78 13.01
CA THR A 74 8.54 24.66 14.03
C THR A 74 8.28 23.49 15.00
N ASP A 75 7.02 23.13 15.22
CA ASP A 75 6.58 22.02 16.07
C ASP A 75 5.65 21.09 15.27
N ALA A 76 6.11 20.69 14.08
CA ALA A 76 5.32 19.93 13.15
C ALA A 76 5.13 18.49 13.66
N HIS A 77 3.91 18.17 14.10
CA HIS A 77 3.54 16.82 14.49
C HIS A 77 2.03 16.62 14.29
N VAL A 78 1.61 15.47 13.78
CA VAL A 78 0.18 15.20 13.46
C VAL A 78 -0.72 15.28 14.70
N ALA A 79 -0.21 14.90 15.87
CA ALA A 79 -0.94 14.99 17.14
C ALA A 79 -0.87 16.39 17.80
N SER A 80 -0.20 17.37 17.19
CA SER A 80 -0.08 18.72 17.76
C SER A 80 -1.32 19.57 17.46
N GLU A 81 -1.51 20.65 18.22
CA GLU A 81 -2.51 21.68 17.88
C GLU A 81 -2.15 22.42 16.57
N GLN A 82 -0.89 22.38 16.13
CA GLN A 82 -0.43 23.04 14.90
C GLN A 82 -1.10 22.47 13.65
N TYR A 83 -1.40 21.18 13.67
CA TYR A 83 -2.21 20.52 12.63
C TYR A 83 -3.56 21.23 12.43
N LEU A 84 -4.32 21.45 13.51
CA LEU A 84 -5.64 22.10 13.43
C LEU A 84 -5.54 23.57 13.03
N LEU A 85 -4.46 24.24 13.44
CA LEU A 85 -4.16 25.61 13.00
C LEU A 85 -3.90 25.67 11.50
N LEU A 86 -3.17 24.70 10.94
CA LEU A 86 -2.95 24.60 9.49
C LEU A 86 -4.25 24.36 8.72
N VAL A 87 -5.12 23.46 9.18
CA VAL A 87 -6.45 23.24 8.57
C VAL A 87 -7.28 24.54 8.58
N LYS A 88 -7.30 25.26 9.70
CA LYS A 88 -8.00 26.55 9.81
C LYS A 88 -7.38 27.62 8.90
N LEU A 89 -6.06 27.64 8.76
CA LEU A 89 -5.35 28.59 7.91
C LEU A 89 -5.61 28.30 6.43
N LEU A 90 -5.62 27.03 6.01
CA LEU A 90 -6.05 26.60 4.67
C LEU A 90 -7.48 27.08 4.37
N GLY A 91 -8.40 26.97 5.32
CA GLY A 91 -9.79 27.41 5.12
C GLY A 91 -9.99 28.92 5.02
N SER A 92 -9.05 29.73 5.51
CA SER A 92 -9.16 31.20 5.48
C SER A 92 -8.24 31.87 4.45
N ASN A 93 -7.12 31.24 4.12
CA ASN A 93 -6.01 31.80 3.34
C ASN A 93 -5.39 30.73 2.40
N GLU A 94 -6.23 29.93 1.73
CA GLU A 94 -5.83 28.77 0.91
C GLU A 94 -4.69 29.08 -0.06
N ASN A 95 -4.84 30.14 -0.87
CA ASN A 95 -3.88 30.49 -1.91
C ASN A 95 -2.53 30.91 -1.33
N GLU A 96 -2.53 31.68 -0.25
CA GLU A 96 -1.32 32.13 0.44
C GLU A 96 -0.58 30.97 1.12
N VAL A 97 -1.31 30.02 1.72
CA VAL A 97 -0.73 28.80 2.29
C VAL A 97 -0.10 27.95 1.20
N LEU A 98 -0.82 27.68 0.11
CA LEU A 98 -0.27 26.91 -1.00
C LEU A 98 0.93 27.60 -1.65
N ALA A 99 0.94 28.94 -1.75
CA ALA A 99 2.08 29.70 -2.27
C ALA A 99 3.30 29.63 -1.34
N TYR A 100 3.09 29.56 -0.01
CA TYR A 100 4.15 29.31 0.96
C TYR A 100 4.70 27.88 0.81
N LEU A 101 3.81 26.87 0.79
CA LEU A 101 4.20 25.46 0.66
C LEU A 101 4.96 25.18 -0.65
N ALA A 102 4.57 25.82 -1.76
CA ALA A 102 5.24 25.70 -3.05
C ALA A 102 6.69 26.19 -3.06
N GLN A 103 7.12 26.95 -2.04
CA GLN A 103 8.52 27.38 -1.88
C GLN A 103 9.37 26.37 -1.12
N LEU A 104 8.75 25.42 -0.42
CA LEU A 104 9.46 24.38 0.31
C LEU A 104 10.06 23.35 -0.65
N ARG A 105 11.21 22.79 -0.30
CA ARG A 105 11.87 21.73 -1.05
C ARG A 105 12.29 20.65 -0.06
N TYR A 106 11.73 19.47 -0.22
CA TYR A 106 12.07 18.31 0.60
C TYR A 106 13.03 17.39 -0.15
N PRO A 107 13.98 16.74 0.54
CA PRO A 107 14.83 15.73 -0.09
C PRO A 107 13.97 14.56 -0.60
N GLU A 108 14.39 13.91 -1.68
CA GLU A 108 13.64 12.77 -2.27
C GLU A 108 13.48 11.61 -1.28
N GLU A 109 14.51 11.37 -0.47
CA GLU A 109 14.52 10.36 0.58
C GLU A 109 14.39 11.04 1.95
N LEU A 110 13.30 10.71 2.67
CA LEU A 110 13.03 11.20 4.02
C LEU A 110 13.25 10.07 5.03
N SER A 111 13.99 10.37 6.11
CA SER A 111 14.05 9.47 7.26
C SER A 111 12.78 9.64 8.09
N VAL A 112 12.18 8.54 8.54
CA VAL A 112 11.00 8.56 9.43
C VAL A 112 11.25 9.30 10.77
N THR A 113 12.51 9.55 11.11
CA THR A 113 12.90 10.32 12.31
C THR A 113 13.35 11.74 12.01
N SER A 114 13.20 12.21 10.76
CA SER A 114 13.60 13.57 10.36
C SER A 114 12.46 14.56 10.58
N ALA A 115 12.80 15.80 10.91
CA ALA A 115 11.80 16.88 11.07
C ALA A 115 11.06 17.15 9.74
N GLU A 116 11.74 16.99 8.62
CA GLU A 116 11.16 17.09 7.28
C GLU A 116 10.06 16.05 7.04
N TYR A 117 10.26 14.81 7.52
CA TYR A 117 9.24 13.77 7.44
C TYR A 117 7.99 14.15 8.26
N GLU A 118 8.18 14.59 9.51
CA GLU A 118 7.07 15.02 10.38
C GLU A 118 6.30 16.21 9.79
N GLN A 119 7.00 17.16 9.16
CA GLN A 119 6.36 18.25 8.41
C GLN A 119 5.53 17.74 7.24
N VAL A 120 6.10 16.88 6.39
CA VAL A 120 5.39 16.31 5.24
C VAL A 120 4.14 15.57 5.67
N GLU A 121 4.23 14.75 6.73
CA GLU A 121 3.10 14.00 7.27
C GLU A 121 2.01 14.92 7.85
N MET A 122 2.38 15.91 8.65
CA MET A 122 1.42 16.87 9.21
C MET A 122 0.74 17.69 8.10
N ILE A 123 1.50 18.19 7.12
CA ILE A 123 0.95 18.97 6.01
C ILE A 123 0.03 18.10 5.15
N SER A 124 0.45 16.88 4.77
CA SER A 124 -0.38 16.02 3.92
C SER A 124 -1.69 15.66 4.61
N ARG A 125 -1.64 15.36 5.92
CA ARG A 125 -2.84 15.12 6.72
C ARG A 125 -3.76 16.34 6.77
N ALA A 126 -3.21 17.54 6.97
CA ALA A 126 -4.02 18.76 7.07
C ALA A 126 -4.67 19.10 5.72
N MET A 127 -3.92 18.91 4.63
CA MET A 127 -4.44 19.03 3.27
C MET A 127 -5.54 17.99 3.01
N LEU A 128 -5.38 16.75 3.47
CA LEU A 128 -6.40 15.71 3.34
C LEU A 128 -7.69 16.06 4.09
N GLU A 129 -7.60 16.56 5.33
CA GLU A 129 -8.77 17.02 6.09
C GLU A 129 -9.48 18.18 5.37
N PHE A 130 -8.71 19.11 4.80
CA PHE A 130 -9.27 20.27 4.12
C PHE A 130 -9.89 19.96 2.75
N TYR A 131 -9.23 19.12 1.94
CA TYR A 131 -9.60 18.82 0.56
C TYR A 131 -10.45 17.56 0.41
N GLY A 132 -10.32 16.58 1.31
CA GLY A 132 -10.95 15.26 1.17
C GLY A 132 -12.48 15.25 1.15
N SER A 133 -13.14 16.38 1.45
CA SER A 133 -14.59 16.55 1.33
C SER A 133 -15.05 17.18 0.01
N LYS A 134 -14.11 17.58 -0.87
CA LYS A 134 -14.38 18.24 -2.15
C LYS A 134 -14.07 17.28 -3.32
N PRO A 135 -14.68 17.47 -4.51
CA PRO A 135 -14.41 16.64 -5.68
C PRO A 135 -12.91 16.63 -6.04
N LEU A 136 -12.37 15.46 -6.38
CA LEU A 136 -10.94 15.30 -6.65
C LEU A 136 -10.43 16.26 -7.74
N GLY A 137 -11.18 16.43 -8.82
CA GLY A 137 -10.81 17.31 -9.93
C GLY A 137 -10.57 18.77 -9.51
N GLU A 138 -11.38 19.30 -8.59
CA GLU A 138 -11.21 20.67 -8.10
C GLU A 138 -9.95 20.83 -7.22
N ASN A 139 -9.57 19.77 -6.51
CA ASN A 139 -8.45 19.79 -5.59
C ASN A 139 -7.12 19.51 -6.27
N LEU A 140 -7.11 18.61 -7.26
CA LEU A 140 -5.89 18.16 -7.92
C LEU A 140 -5.21 19.33 -8.65
N ASP A 141 -5.97 20.11 -9.41
CA ASP A 141 -5.48 21.32 -10.10
C ASP A 141 -4.84 22.33 -9.14
N LYS A 142 -5.33 22.43 -7.91
CA LYS A 142 -4.76 23.32 -6.89
C LYS A 142 -3.47 22.74 -6.32
N VAL A 143 -3.45 21.45 -6.04
CA VAL A 143 -2.30 20.75 -5.44
C VAL A 143 -1.13 20.65 -6.43
N GLU A 144 -1.40 20.71 -7.73
CA GLU A 144 -0.39 20.74 -8.80
C GLU A 144 0.66 21.85 -8.64
N GLN A 145 0.32 22.98 -8.01
CA GLN A 145 1.33 24.01 -7.74
C GLN A 145 2.42 23.56 -6.76
N LEU A 146 2.20 22.46 -6.04
CA LEU A 146 3.16 21.86 -5.13
C LEU A 146 4.09 20.86 -5.84
N ARG A 147 3.96 20.61 -7.15
CA ARG A 147 4.73 19.58 -7.88
C ARG A 147 6.22 19.55 -7.57
N GLU A 148 6.84 20.73 -7.44
CA GLU A 148 8.28 20.87 -7.16
C GLU A 148 8.67 20.62 -5.69
N THR A 149 7.72 20.31 -4.80
CA THR A 149 7.97 20.04 -3.38
C THR A 149 8.44 18.60 -3.12
N GLY A 150 8.44 17.73 -4.14
CA GLY A 150 8.95 16.36 -4.04
C GLY A 150 8.01 15.43 -3.25
N PRO A 151 8.46 14.81 -2.14
CA PRO A 151 7.63 13.90 -1.35
C PRO A 151 6.31 14.49 -0.84
N LEU A 152 6.27 15.79 -0.54
CA LEU A 152 5.03 16.45 -0.08
C LEU A 152 3.91 16.33 -1.11
N PHE A 153 4.15 16.80 -2.33
CA PHE A 153 3.17 16.68 -3.43
C PHE A 153 2.76 15.24 -3.66
N SER A 154 3.74 14.33 -3.65
CA SER A 154 3.45 12.93 -3.91
C SER A 154 2.56 12.29 -2.84
N ASN A 155 2.76 12.64 -1.57
CA ASN A 155 1.92 12.18 -0.46
C ASN A 155 0.51 12.78 -0.55
N VAL A 156 0.40 14.09 -0.78
CA VAL A 156 -0.90 14.76 -0.90
C VAL A 156 -1.73 14.18 -2.04
N VAL A 157 -1.14 13.97 -3.23
CA VAL A 157 -1.87 13.38 -4.37
C VAL A 157 -2.32 11.95 -4.06
N SER A 158 -1.45 11.14 -3.46
CA SER A 158 -1.79 9.75 -3.10
C SER A 158 -2.92 9.69 -2.05
N ASP A 159 -2.87 10.57 -1.06
CA ASP A 159 -3.90 10.70 -0.01
C ASP A 159 -5.25 11.17 -0.62
N LEU A 160 -5.21 12.12 -1.56
CA LEU A 160 -6.40 12.59 -2.25
C LEU A 160 -7.04 11.51 -3.12
N PHE A 161 -6.24 10.70 -3.82
CA PHE A 161 -6.77 9.54 -4.55
C PHE A 161 -7.44 8.55 -3.61
N LEU A 162 -6.85 8.30 -2.44
CA LEU A 162 -7.44 7.40 -1.45
C LEU A 162 -8.79 7.91 -0.90
N CYS A 163 -8.93 9.22 -0.70
CA CYS A 163 -10.16 9.81 -0.17
C CYS A 163 -11.22 10.17 -1.21
N GLY A 164 -10.85 10.34 -2.48
CA GLY A 164 -11.75 10.64 -3.59
C GLY A 164 -12.61 9.45 -4.01
N ALA A 165 -13.34 8.86 -3.06
CA ALA A 165 -14.12 7.63 -3.26
C ALA A 165 -15.48 7.92 -3.93
N ASP A 166 -15.44 8.35 -5.19
CA ASP A 166 -16.62 8.41 -6.07
C ASP A 166 -16.28 8.11 -7.54
N VAL A 167 -17.32 7.88 -8.35
CA VAL A 167 -17.22 7.55 -9.78
C VAL A 167 -16.46 8.62 -10.58
N GLU A 168 -16.68 9.89 -10.28
CA GLU A 168 -16.08 11.00 -11.04
C GLU A 168 -14.57 11.08 -10.72
N SER A 169 -14.23 10.93 -9.45
CA SER A 169 -12.87 10.93 -8.93
C SER A 169 -12.04 9.75 -9.46
N ALA A 170 -12.65 8.58 -9.66
CA ALA A 170 -11.96 7.44 -10.28
C ALA A 170 -11.46 7.76 -11.71
N GLY A 171 -12.27 8.47 -12.50
CA GLY A 171 -11.88 8.92 -13.84
C GLY A 171 -10.75 9.94 -13.80
N VAL A 172 -10.85 10.94 -12.91
CA VAL A 172 -9.81 11.97 -12.73
C VAL A 172 -8.48 11.36 -12.30
N ALA A 173 -8.49 10.46 -11.30
CA ALA A 173 -7.29 9.82 -10.79
C ALA A 173 -6.62 8.94 -11.87
N TYR A 174 -7.44 8.18 -12.62
CA TYR A 174 -6.97 7.37 -13.74
C TYR A 174 -6.30 8.23 -14.82
N ASP A 175 -6.96 9.29 -15.29
CA ASP A 175 -6.44 10.18 -16.32
C ASP A 175 -5.14 10.87 -15.87
N TRP A 176 -5.07 11.26 -14.59
CA TRP A 176 -3.86 11.87 -14.04
C TRP A 176 -2.67 10.90 -14.03
N VAL A 177 -2.89 9.64 -13.62
CA VAL A 177 -1.84 8.60 -13.64
C VAL A 177 -1.36 8.32 -15.06
N MET A 178 -2.28 8.26 -16.03
CA MET A 178 -1.94 8.09 -17.45
C MET A 178 -1.09 9.23 -18.01
N GLN A 179 -1.32 10.46 -17.54
CA GLN A 179 -0.56 11.64 -17.96
C GLN A 179 0.78 11.82 -17.23
N ASN A 180 0.95 11.17 -16.07
CA ASN A 180 2.12 11.32 -15.20
C ASN A 180 2.73 9.96 -14.81
N PRO A 181 3.06 9.05 -15.77
CA PRO A 181 3.44 7.67 -15.47
C PRO A 181 4.68 7.56 -14.57
N ASP A 182 5.65 8.44 -14.76
CA ASP A 182 6.94 8.39 -14.03
C ASP A 182 6.89 9.11 -12.68
N HIS A 183 5.76 9.73 -12.32
CA HIS A 183 5.67 10.49 -11.08
C HIS A 183 5.57 9.56 -9.86
N PRO A 184 6.31 9.80 -8.75
CA PRO A 184 6.29 8.92 -7.57
C PRO A 184 4.90 8.70 -6.94
N ALA A 185 3.98 9.65 -7.12
CA ALA A 185 2.57 9.48 -6.70
C ALA A 185 1.84 8.45 -7.57
N SER A 186 2.03 8.47 -8.90
CA SER A 186 1.42 7.51 -9.83
C SER A 186 1.87 6.09 -9.53
N LEU A 187 3.19 5.90 -9.37
CA LEU A 187 3.80 4.59 -9.03
C LEU A 187 3.19 3.99 -7.75
N ARG A 188 2.95 4.83 -6.74
CA ARG A 188 2.34 4.39 -5.47
C ARG A 188 0.84 4.14 -5.57
N SER A 189 0.16 4.83 -6.48
CA SER A 189 -1.30 4.85 -6.57
C SER A 189 -1.90 3.70 -7.37
N GLY A 190 -1.11 2.84 -8.03
CA GLY A 190 -1.65 1.75 -8.86
C GLY A 190 -2.69 0.88 -8.16
N ALA A 191 -2.48 0.52 -6.89
CA ALA A 191 -3.45 -0.24 -6.10
C ALA A 191 -4.74 0.55 -5.81
N THR A 192 -4.61 1.84 -5.46
CA THR A 192 -5.74 2.74 -5.23
C THR A 192 -6.58 2.89 -6.50
N ILE A 193 -5.93 3.11 -7.65
CA ILE A 193 -6.59 3.19 -8.96
C ILE A 193 -7.29 1.87 -9.26
N GLY A 194 -6.64 0.72 -9.05
CA GLY A 194 -7.26 -0.59 -9.24
C GLY A 194 -8.53 -0.77 -8.40
N THR A 195 -8.49 -0.40 -7.12
CA THR A 195 -9.66 -0.42 -6.23
C THR A 195 -10.77 0.52 -6.72
N MET A 196 -10.44 1.78 -7.07
CA MET A 196 -11.42 2.74 -7.59
C MET A 196 -12.07 2.24 -8.89
N LEU A 197 -11.27 1.73 -9.82
CA LEU A 197 -11.77 1.17 -11.07
C LEU A 197 -12.74 0.02 -10.81
N ASN A 198 -12.41 -0.87 -9.87
CA ASN A 198 -13.24 -1.99 -9.48
C ASN A 198 -14.56 -1.53 -8.82
N ASP A 199 -14.50 -0.57 -7.92
CA ASP A 199 -15.66 -0.14 -7.14
C ASP A 199 -16.66 0.69 -7.98
N TYR A 200 -16.16 1.47 -8.93
CA TYR A 200 -16.96 2.44 -9.68
C TYR A 200 -17.21 2.05 -11.14
N THR A 201 -16.33 1.26 -11.74
CA THR A 201 -16.45 0.77 -13.12
C THR A 201 -16.09 -0.72 -13.24
N PRO A 202 -16.69 -1.62 -12.43
CA PRO A 202 -16.26 -3.02 -12.32
C PRO A 202 -16.16 -3.74 -13.67
N GLU A 203 -17.14 -3.51 -14.56
CA GLU A 203 -17.18 -4.13 -15.90
C GLU A 203 -16.03 -3.70 -16.81
N GLN A 204 -15.43 -2.54 -16.55
CA GLN A 204 -14.33 -1.97 -17.33
C GLN A 204 -12.99 -2.01 -16.59
N ALA A 205 -12.99 -2.35 -15.31
CA ALA A 205 -11.82 -2.23 -14.44
C ALA A 205 -10.62 -3.00 -14.99
N TRP A 206 -10.86 -4.24 -15.40
CA TRP A 206 -9.84 -5.11 -15.96
C TRP A 206 -9.25 -4.55 -17.26
N THR A 207 -10.10 -4.16 -18.22
CA THR A 207 -9.64 -3.58 -19.49
C THR A 207 -8.89 -2.26 -19.28
N LYS A 208 -9.38 -1.39 -18.39
CA LYS A 208 -8.69 -0.13 -18.07
C LYS A 208 -7.36 -0.35 -17.38
N ALA A 209 -7.22 -1.40 -16.56
CA ALA A 209 -5.95 -1.74 -15.94
C ALA A 209 -4.91 -2.18 -16.97
N VAL A 210 -5.31 -2.91 -18.02
CA VAL A 210 -4.42 -3.24 -19.15
C VAL A 210 -3.87 -1.98 -19.83
N ASP A 211 -4.65 -0.91 -19.90
CA ASP A 211 -4.24 0.34 -20.53
C ASP A 211 -3.32 1.21 -19.63
N LEU A 212 -3.21 0.92 -18.33
CA LEU A 212 -2.31 1.65 -17.42
C LEU A 212 -0.84 1.52 -17.85
N PRO A 213 0.05 2.47 -17.49
CA PRO A 213 1.47 2.35 -17.79
C PRO A 213 2.07 1.04 -17.24
N GLU A 214 2.88 0.37 -18.07
CA GLU A 214 3.58 -0.87 -17.72
C GLU A 214 4.44 -0.73 -16.45
N GLY A 215 4.66 -1.85 -15.77
CA GLY A 215 5.42 -1.93 -14.53
C GLY A 215 4.54 -1.79 -13.28
N ASP A 216 5.10 -1.15 -12.25
CA ASP A 216 4.54 -1.16 -10.88
C ASP A 216 3.09 -0.64 -10.80
N ILE A 217 2.72 0.34 -11.62
CA ILE A 217 1.36 0.92 -11.62
C ILE A 217 0.35 -0.15 -12.04
N ARG A 218 0.54 -0.71 -13.24
CA ARG A 218 -0.32 -1.75 -13.80
C ARG A 218 -0.31 -3.00 -12.91
N ALA A 219 0.85 -3.41 -12.42
CA ALA A 219 0.97 -4.59 -11.56
C ALA A 219 0.14 -4.47 -10.28
N ARG A 220 0.26 -3.33 -9.57
CA ARG A 220 -0.52 -3.07 -8.36
C ARG A 220 -2.01 -2.95 -8.65
N ALA A 221 -2.39 -2.36 -9.78
CA ALA A 221 -3.79 -2.27 -10.19
C ALA A 221 -4.40 -3.65 -10.46
N PHE A 222 -3.70 -4.54 -11.17
CA PHE A 222 -4.14 -5.92 -11.39
C PHE A 222 -4.32 -6.67 -10.07
N THR A 223 -3.37 -6.60 -9.15
CA THR A 223 -3.49 -7.23 -7.83
C THR A 223 -4.71 -6.71 -7.07
N ALA A 224 -4.92 -5.40 -7.03
CA ALA A 224 -6.06 -4.80 -6.33
C ALA A 224 -7.41 -5.21 -6.94
N ILE A 225 -7.51 -5.18 -8.28
CA ILE A 225 -8.72 -5.62 -8.99
C ILE A 225 -9.00 -7.09 -8.73
N LEU A 226 -8.02 -7.99 -8.86
CA LEU A 226 -8.25 -9.42 -8.64
C LEU A 226 -8.62 -9.73 -7.19
N THR A 227 -8.02 -9.03 -6.22
CA THR A 227 -8.37 -9.18 -4.80
C THR A 227 -9.81 -8.77 -4.52
N ASN A 228 -10.29 -7.67 -5.13
CA ASN A 228 -11.62 -7.14 -4.86
C ASN A 228 -12.73 -7.77 -5.73
N SER A 229 -12.49 -7.91 -7.04
CA SER A 229 -13.48 -8.42 -8.02
C SER A 229 -13.82 -9.90 -7.83
N SER A 230 -12.83 -10.70 -7.44
CA SER A 230 -13.06 -12.13 -7.22
C SER A 230 -13.96 -12.37 -6.02
N GLY A 231 -13.96 -11.49 -5.01
CA GLY A 231 -14.71 -11.72 -3.76
C GLY A 231 -14.36 -13.06 -3.10
N GLY A 232 -13.17 -13.61 -3.37
CA GLY A 232 -12.76 -14.96 -2.97
C GLY A 232 -13.06 -16.07 -3.98
N ASP A 233 -13.75 -15.81 -5.09
CA ASP A 233 -13.94 -16.76 -6.19
C ASP A 233 -12.72 -16.81 -7.10
N ILE A 234 -11.89 -17.84 -6.91
CA ILE A 234 -10.68 -18.04 -7.71
C ILE A 234 -11.00 -18.24 -9.19
N ASN A 235 -12.15 -18.81 -9.56
CA ASN A 235 -12.45 -19.12 -10.95
C ASN A 235 -12.66 -17.83 -11.74
N THR A 236 -13.38 -16.87 -11.14
CA THR A 236 -13.50 -15.52 -11.68
C THR A 236 -12.12 -14.86 -11.84
N ALA A 237 -11.23 -15.02 -10.86
CA ALA A 237 -9.88 -14.48 -10.94
C ALA A 237 -9.04 -15.11 -12.07
N ILE A 238 -9.12 -16.43 -12.23
CA ILE A 238 -8.44 -17.18 -13.29
C ILE A 238 -8.99 -16.78 -14.67
N ASP A 239 -10.31 -16.64 -14.82
CA ASP A 239 -10.94 -16.20 -16.06
C ASP A 239 -10.46 -14.80 -16.47
N LEU A 240 -10.33 -13.88 -15.49
CA LEU A 240 -9.75 -12.56 -15.73
C LEU A 240 -8.28 -12.65 -16.16
N ILE A 241 -7.45 -13.41 -15.46
CA ILE A 241 -6.03 -13.61 -15.83
C ILE A 241 -5.90 -14.16 -17.25
N ASN A 242 -6.72 -15.16 -17.62
CA ASN A 242 -6.70 -15.79 -18.94
C ASN A 242 -7.29 -14.92 -20.06
N SER A 243 -7.96 -13.82 -19.73
CA SER A 243 -8.55 -12.91 -20.72
C SER A 243 -7.54 -11.94 -21.35
N VAL A 244 -6.30 -11.92 -20.85
CA VAL A 244 -5.21 -11.04 -21.28
C VAL A 244 -3.93 -11.84 -21.48
N ASP A 245 -3.01 -11.32 -22.30
CA ASP A 245 -1.70 -11.94 -22.45
C ASP A 245 -0.92 -11.85 -21.14
N THR A 246 -0.31 -12.97 -20.74
CA THR A 246 0.54 -12.99 -19.54
C THR A 246 1.76 -12.08 -19.74
N THR A 247 1.93 -11.13 -18.84
CA THR A 247 3.03 -10.15 -18.80
C THR A 247 3.63 -10.13 -17.40
N ALA A 248 4.85 -9.60 -17.25
CA ALA A 248 5.52 -9.49 -15.94
C ALA A 248 4.67 -8.72 -14.91
N ASP A 249 3.86 -7.76 -15.36
CA ASP A 249 2.99 -6.97 -14.48
C ASP A 249 1.87 -7.82 -13.85
N LEU A 250 1.52 -8.97 -14.43
CA LEU A 250 0.52 -9.89 -13.87
C LEU A 250 1.09 -10.85 -12.82
N ASP A 251 2.41 -11.03 -12.76
CA ASP A 251 3.04 -12.05 -11.92
C ASP A 251 2.71 -11.89 -10.43
N GLY A 252 2.68 -10.66 -9.92
CA GLY A 252 2.28 -10.36 -8.55
C GLY A 252 0.80 -10.64 -8.27
N ALA A 253 -0.06 -10.44 -9.26
CA ALA A 253 -1.48 -10.72 -9.12
C ALA A 253 -1.77 -12.24 -9.20
N ILE A 254 -1.07 -12.96 -10.08
CA ILE A 254 -1.08 -14.42 -10.14
C ILE A 254 -0.67 -15.04 -8.80
N SER A 255 0.43 -14.56 -8.20
CA SER A 255 0.87 -15.03 -6.88
C SER A 255 -0.19 -14.79 -5.80
N THR A 256 -0.92 -13.67 -5.89
CA THR A 256 -1.99 -13.34 -4.93
C THR A 256 -3.16 -14.30 -5.07
N VAL A 257 -3.63 -14.53 -6.30
CA VAL A 257 -4.74 -15.47 -6.59
C VAL A 257 -4.35 -16.90 -6.20
N LEU A 258 -3.10 -17.28 -6.40
CA LEU A 258 -2.58 -18.58 -5.96
C LEU A 258 -2.68 -18.75 -4.44
N SER A 259 -2.25 -17.74 -3.66
CA SER A 259 -2.39 -17.76 -2.20
C SER A 259 -3.86 -17.87 -1.78
N MET A 260 -4.75 -17.11 -2.40
CA MET A 260 -6.19 -17.20 -2.14
C MET A 260 -6.75 -18.60 -2.42
N GLY A 261 -6.30 -19.25 -3.51
CA GLY A 261 -6.68 -20.62 -3.83
C GLY A 261 -6.29 -21.62 -2.76
N ILE A 262 -5.05 -21.53 -2.28
CA ILE A 262 -4.54 -22.38 -1.20
C ILE A 262 -5.36 -22.16 0.08
N ASP A 263 -5.59 -20.90 0.47
CA ASP A 263 -6.33 -20.54 1.69
C ASP A 263 -7.81 -20.96 1.64
N ASN A 264 -8.41 -20.95 0.45
CA ASN A 264 -9.79 -21.38 0.23
C ASN A 264 -9.93 -22.91 0.02
N GLY A 265 -8.84 -23.67 0.13
CA GLY A 265 -8.86 -25.14 0.07
C GLY A 265 -9.08 -25.70 -1.32
N TYR A 266 -8.66 -25.00 -2.37
CA TYR A 266 -8.62 -25.57 -3.72
C TYR A 266 -7.64 -26.73 -3.79
N GLU A 267 -7.93 -27.71 -4.64
CA GLU A 267 -7.05 -28.85 -4.86
C GLU A 267 -5.72 -28.36 -5.44
N PHE A 268 -4.61 -28.73 -4.79
CA PHE A 268 -3.29 -28.25 -5.17
C PHE A 268 -2.93 -28.55 -6.63
N ALA A 269 -3.41 -29.68 -7.16
CA ALA A 269 -3.22 -30.06 -8.57
C ALA A 269 -3.84 -29.04 -9.54
N GLU A 270 -4.99 -28.46 -9.19
CA GLU A 270 -5.70 -27.46 -10.00
C GLU A 270 -4.97 -26.11 -10.01
N LEU A 271 -4.13 -25.86 -9.00
CA LEU A 271 -3.37 -24.62 -8.86
C LEU A 271 -1.99 -24.66 -9.53
N VAL A 272 -1.55 -25.81 -10.08
CA VAL A 272 -0.22 -25.94 -10.69
C VAL A 272 -0.09 -25.07 -11.94
N ASP A 273 -1.11 -25.05 -12.80
CA ASP A 273 -1.13 -24.22 -14.01
C ASP A 273 -0.99 -22.73 -13.64
N LEU A 274 -1.73 -22.29 -12.62
CA LEU A 274 -1.65 -20.92 -12.11
C LEU A 274 -0.28 -20.62 -11.50
N ALA A 275 0.28 -21.53 -10.70
CA ALA A 275 1.61 -21.35 -10.11
C ALA A 275 2.73 -21.32 -11.14
N ALA A 276 2.52 -21.98 -12.28
CA ALA A 276 3.48 -22.02 -13.37
C ALA A 276 3.28 -20.89 -14.40
N ALA A 277 2.20 -20.11 -14.30
CA ALA A 277 1.85 -19.02 -15.21
C ALA A 277 2.81 -17.81 -15.22
N PRO A 278 3.49 -17.41 -14.12
CA PRO A 278 4.31 -16.21 -14.13
C PRO A 278 5.40 -16.22 -15.21
N VAL A 279 5.60 -15.06 -15.85
CA VAL A 279 6.57 -14.91 -16.94
C VAL A 279 7.98 -14.76 -16.39
N ASP A 280 8.15 -13.97 -15.32
CA ASP A 280 9.42 -13.82 -14.63
C ASP A 280 9.81 -15.15 -13.95
N PRO A 281 10.99 -15.73 -14.29
CA PRO A 281 11.42 -17.00 -13.70
C PRO A 281 11.55 -16.98 -12.17
N VAL A 282 11.89 -15.84 -11.57
CA VAL A 282 12.00 -15.69 -10.11
C VAL A 282 10.62 -15.78 -9.48
N TYR A 283 9.63 -15.08 -10.04
CA TYR A 283 8.24 -15.18 -9.56
C TYR A 283 7.69 -16.59 -9.76
N ARG A 284 7.88 -17.19 -10.94
CA ARG A 284 7.40 -18.56 -11.23
C ARG A 284 8.01 -19.60 -10.29
N SER A 285 9.33 -19.55 -10.08
CA SER A 285 9.98 -20.43 -9.12
C SER A 285 9.44 -20.20 -7.70
N SER A 286 9.18 -18.95 -7.30
CA SER A 286 8.63 -18.63 -5.97
C SER A 286 7.20 -19.17 -5.78
N THR A 287 6.32 -19.00 -6.77
CA THR A 287 4.94 -19.50 -6.72
C THR A 287 4.89 -21.03 -6.72
N LEU A 288 5.71 -21.70 -7.54
CA LEU A 288 5.85 -23.16 -7.52
C LEU A 288 6.35 -23.67 -6.17
N VAL A 289 7.38 -23.04 -5.59
CA VAL A 289 7.90 -23.42 -4.27
C VAL A 289 6.82 -23.24 -3.20
N MET A 290 6.10 -22.11 -3.20
CA MET A 290 5.00 -21.86 -2.27
C MET A 290 3.91 -22.93 -2.38
N LEU A 291 3.45 -23.23 -3.60
CA LEU A 291 2.40 -24.23 -3.84
C LEU A 291 2.83 -25.62 -3.34
N PHE A 292 3.99 -26.12 -3.79
CA PHE A 292 4.42 -27.47 -3.48
C PHE A 292 4.81 -27.63 -2.00
N GLN A 293 5.34 -26.60 -1.34
CA GLN A 293 5.57 -26.66 0.11
C GLN A 293 4.26 -26.78 0.88
N ASN A 294 3.24 -26.00 0.53
CA ASN A 294 1.92 -26.11 1.16
C ASN A 294 1.30 -27.48 0.91
N TRP A 295 1.37 -27.98 -0.33
CA TRP A 295 0.89 -29.32 -0.68
C TRP A 295 1.60 -30.40 0.13
N ALA A 296 2.93 -30.35 0.18
CA ALA A 296 3.76 -31.30 0.91
C ALA A 296 3.47 -31.32 2.42
N MET A 297 3.17 -30.16 3.03
CA MET A 297 2.82 -30.06 4.45
C MET A 297 1.44 -30.65 4.74
N GLN A 298 0.47 -30.46 3.84
CA GLN A 298 -0.91 -30.90 4.06
C GLN A 298 -1.14 -32.35 3.63
N ASN A 299 -0.55 -32.78 2.50
CA ASN A 299 -0.78 -34.08 1.90
C ASN A 299 0.45 -34.55 1.08
N PRO A 300 1.53 -35.02 1.73
CA PRO A 300 2.77 -35.41 1.07
C PRO A 300 2.62 -36.61 0.13
N ASP A 301 1.76 -37.58 0.49
CA ASP A 301 1.52 -38.77 -0.33
C ASP A 301 0.83 -38.40 -1.65
N SER A 302 -0.14 -37.47 -1.61
CA SER A 302 -0.79 -36.95 -2.82
C SER A 302 0.17 -36.21 -3.74
N LEU A 303 1.07 -35.38 -3.19
CA LEU A 303 2.11 -34.74 -4.00
C LEU A 303 3.04 -35.78 -4.65
N GLN A 304 3.42 -36.83 -3.90
CA GLN A 304 4.24 -37.90 -4.43
C GLN A 304 3.52 -38.64 -5.56
N GLU A 305 2.24 -38.99 -5.39
CA GLU A 305 1.43 -39.63 -6.44
C GLU A 305 1.34 -38.74 -7.68
N TRP A 306 0.96 -37.47 -7.51
CA TRP A 306 0.85 -36.50 -8.59
C TRP A 306 2.17 -36.33 -9.36
N SER A 307 3.31 -36.34 -8.68
CA SER A 307 4.63 -36.22 -9.30
C SER A 307 5.02 -37.39 -10.23
N THR A 308 4.30 -38.51 -10.15
CA THR A 308 4.53 -39.68 -11.02
C THR A 308 3.61 -39.71 -12.25
N GLN A 309 2.63 -38.82 -12.29
CA GLN A 309 1.70 -38.70 -13.41
C GLN A 309 2.35 -37.96 -14.58
N GLU A 310 1.92 -38.27 -15.80
CA GLU A 310 2.35 -37.55 -17.00
C GLU A 310 1.54 -36.26 -17.13
N HIS A 311 2.23 -35.12 -17.23
CA HIS A 311 1.64 -33.80 -17.36
C HIS A 311 1.99 -33.17 -18.70
N ALA A 312 1.08 -32.37 -19.26
CA ALA A 312 1.22 -31.79 -20.59
C ALA A 312 1.82 -30.37 -20.57
N PHE A 313 2.81 -30.13 -19.69
CA PHE A 313 3.52 -28.85 -19.66
C PHE A 313 4.57 -28.75 -20.78
N PRO A 314 4.85 -27.55 -21.31
CA PRO A 314 6.06 -27.27 -22.08
C PRO A 314 7.32 -27.83 -21.39
N GLU A 315 8.23 -28.44 -22.16
CA GLU A 315 9.41 -29.16 -21.63
C GLU A 315 10.22 -28.35 -20.60
N ALA A 316 10.43 -27.05 -20.87
CA ALA A 316 11.16 -26.17 -19.96
C ALA A 316 10.41 -25.94 -18.63
N GLN A 317 9.09 -25.80 -18.68
CA GLN A 317 8.23 -25.61 -17.50
C GLN A 317 8.11 -26.91 -16.71
N GLN A 318 7.96 -28.06 -17.39
CA GLN A 318 7.96 -29.39 -16.76
C GLN A 318 9.26 -29.63 -15.99
N ALA A 319 10.42 -29.33 -16.60
CA ALA A 319 11.72 -29.52 -15.95
C ALA A 319 11.88 -28.66 -14.68
N GLU A 320 11.32 -27.44 -14.68
CA GLU A 320 11.30 -26.57 -13.51
C GLU A 320 10.39 -27.13 -12.40
N ILE A 321 9.16 -27.53 -12.77
CA ILE A 321 8.20 -28.18 -11.86
C ILE A 321 8.82 -29.43 -11.21
N ASP A 322 9.37 -30.35 -12.01
CA ASP A 322 10.00 -31.58 -11.55
C ASP A 322 11.14 -31.31 -10.56
N LEU A 323 11.95 -30.29 -10.85
CA LEU A 323 13.05 -29.88 -9.98
C LEU A 323 12.53 -29.40 -8.62
N VAL A 324 11.52 -28.52 -8.60
CA VAL A 324 10.94 -27.97 -7.37
C VAL A 324 10.26 -29.07 -6.55
N VAL A 325 9.45 -29.93 -7.17
CA VAL A 325 8.78 -31.05 -6.51
C VAL A 325 9.79 -31.99 -5.87
N LYS A 326 10.83 -32.39 -6.62
CA LYS A 326 11.90 -33.25 -6.11
C LYS A 326 12.60 -32.63 -4.90
N GLN A 327 12.94 -31.34 -4.95
CA GLN A 327 13.57 -30.65 -3.83
C GLN A 327 12.65 -30.60 -2.60
N THR A 328 11.36 -30.36 -2.80
CA THR A 328 10.36 -30.33 -1.72
C THR A 328 10.22 -31.69 -1.04
N LEU A 329 10.06 -32.77 -1.81
CA LEU A 329 9.96 -34.14 -1.27
C LEU A 329 11.25 -34.58 -0.56
N GLN A 330 12.43 -34.20 -1.07
CA GLN A 330 13.71 -34.47 -0.42
C GLN A 330 13.83 -33.79 0.95
N ARG A 331 13.32 -32.56 1.11
CA ARG A 331 13.35 -31.86 2.41
C ARG A 331 12.48 -32.54 3.45
N LEU A 332 11.33 -33.09 3.04
CA LEU A 332 10.47 -33.88 3.95
C LEU A 332 11.19 -35.12 4.47
N GLN A 333 11.92 -35.84 3.62
CA GLN A 333 12.64 -37.06 4.02
C GLN A 333 13.78 -36.82 5.04
N VAL A 334 14.29 -35.59 5.15
CA VAL A 334 15.33 -35.24 6.13
C VAL A 334 14.72 -34.95 7.51
N GLN A 335 13.43 -34.63 7.58
CA GLN A 335 12.75 -34.26 8.83
C GLN A 335 12.22 -35.47 9.62
N TYR A 336 12.16 -36.66 9.02
CA TYR A 336 11.69 -37.90 9.61
C TYR A 336 12.80 -38.96 9.68
#